data_AF-A0A6G3WLX8-F1
#
_entry.id   AF-A0A6G3WLX8-F1
#
_cell.length_a   1.000
_cell.length_b   1.000
_cell.length_c   1.000
_cell.angle_alpha   90.00
_cell.angle_beta   90.00
_cell.angle_gamma   90.00
#
_symmetry.space_group_name_H-M   'P 1'
#
loop_
_entity.id
_entity.type
_entity.pdbx_description
1 polymer ?
#
loop_
_entity_poly.entity_id
_entity_poly.type
_entity_poly.pdbx_seq_one_letter_code
_entity_poly.pdbx_strand_id
1 'polypeptide(L)'
;TPWRSMLAAALDQQPAEVIGATVEGESDNPSCELLAMWLADRLGVPVERTLSGGPGLTAVRMETKNGVIVLDRADGSLATLSMQNQPDRAVALKRRDTAELLAEELRRLDPDNTYASAVKFGVDKLHSGGEVTAKPVESAAEKADKAAEAKAPAAKKAPAKKAASK
;
A
#
# COMPACT_ATOMS: atom_id res chain seq x y z
N THR A 1 -2.02 -13.26 7.88
CA THR A 1 -1.90 -12.82 6.46
C THR A 1 -0.73 -11.83 6.34
N PRO A 2 -0.09 -11.70 5.16
CA PRO A 2 1.07 -10.80 4.97
C PRO A 2 0.82 -9.34 5.37
N TRP A 3 -0.36 -8.79 5.05
CA TRP A 3 -0.78 -7.45 5.47
C TRP A 3 -0.73 -7.28 7.00
N ARG A 4 -1.37 -8.21 7.75
CA ARG A 4 -1.39 -8.19 9.22
C ARG A 4 0.02 -8.27 9.80
N SER A 5 0.84 -9.18 9.28
CA SER A 5 2.23 -9.37 9.72
C SER A 5 3.08 -8.11 9.49
N MET A 6 2.91 -7.45 8.34
CA MET A 6 3.67 -6.25 8.01
C MET A 6 3.27 -5.05 8.88
N LEU A 7 1.97 -4.88 9.14
CA LEU A 7 1.47 -3.81 10.00
C LEU A 7 1.91 -4.00 11.45
N ALA A 8 1.84 -5.23 11.98
CA ALA A 8 2.36 -5.56 13.31
C ALA A 8 3.85 -5.26 13.40
N ALA A 9 4.64 -5.72 12.42
CA ALA A 9 6.07 -5.46 12.38
C ALA A 9 6.42 -3.96 12.28
N ALA A 10 5.61 -3.17 11.57
CA ALA A 10 5.79 -1.71 11.50
C ALA A 10 5.58 -1.05 12.88
N LEU A 11 4.54 -1.47 13.62
CA LEU A 11 4.29 -0.99 14.98
C LEU A 11 5.35 -1.46 15.98
N ASP A 12 5.90 -2.67 15.83
CA ASP A 12 7.00 -3.16 16.66
C ASP A 12 8.29 -2.33 16.46
N GLN A 13 8.53 -1.84 15.24
CA GLN A 13 9.70 -1.02 14.92
C GLN A 13 9.57 0.44 15.37
N GLN A 14 8.37 1.01 15.32
CA GLN A 14 8.08 2.35 15.81
C GLN A 14 6.93 2.31 16.81
N PRO A 15 7.21 1.91 18.07
CA PRO A 15 6.20 1.87 19.11
C PRO A 15 5.61 3.26 19.31
N ALA A 16 4.36 3.42 18.90
CA ALA A 16 3.60 4.65 19.02
C ALA A 16 2.14 4.29 19.28
N GLU A 17 1.47 5.17 20.03
CA GLU A 17 0.03 5.04 20.25
C GLU A 17 -0.70 5.39 18.95
N VAL A 18 -1.35 4.38 18.36
CA VAL A 18 -2.27 4.55 17.23
C VAL A 18 -3.53 5.23 17.74
N ILE A 19 -4.04 6.20 17.01
CA ILE A 19 -5.24 6.97 17.35
C ILE A 19 -6.38 6.75 16.35
N GLY A 20 -6.07 6.23 15.17
CA GLY A 20 -7.04 5.88 14.15
C GLY A 20 -6.37 5.13 12.99
N ALA A 21 -7.18 4.51 12.13
CA ALA A 21 -6.68 3.91 10.91
C ALA A 21 -7.69 3.97 9.76
N THR A 22 -7.19 3.93 8.54
CA THR A 22 -7.98 3.81 7.31
C THR A 22 -7.51 2.59 6.54
N VAL A 23 -8.45 1.76 6.10
CA VAL A 23 -8.20 0.61 5.22
C VAL A 23 -8.85 0.89 3.86
N GLU A 24 -8.03 0.93 2.83
CA GLU A 24 -8.45 1.21 1.46
C GLU A 24 -8.47 -0.07 0.63
N GLY A 25 -9.53 -0.25 -0.15
CA GLY A 25 -9.59 -1.33 -1.13
C GLY A 25 -10.87 -1.34 -1.95
N GLU A 26 -10.94 -2.29 -2.88
CA GLU A 26 -12.09 -2.51 -3.76
C GLU A 26 -13.40 -2.78 -2.98
N SER A 27 -14.54 -2.44 -3.59
CA SER A 27 -15.87 -2.53 -2.96
C SER A 27 -16.23 -3.95 -2.55
N ASP A 28 -15.92 -4.94 -3.39
CA ASP A 28 -16.42 -6.31 -3.25
C ASP A 28 -15.39 -7.24 -2.61
N ASN A 29 -14.40 -6.67 -1.90
CA ASN A 29 -13.35 -7.44 -1.25
C ASN A 29 -13.56 -7.52 0.28
N PRO A 30 -14.02 -8.67 0.81
CA PRO A 30 -14.26 -8.83 2.26
C PRO A 30 -12.96 -8.77 3.07
N SER A 31 -11.78 -8.92 2.45
CA SER A 31 -10.50 -8.79 3.14
C SER A 31 -10.28 -7.38 3.69
N CYS A 32 -10.86 -6.36 3.06
CA CYS A 32 -10.80 -4.97 3.50
C CYS A 32 -11.52 -4.82 4.84
N GLU A 33 -12.75 -5.31 4.92
CA GLU A 33 -13.56 -5.28 6.15
C GLU A 33 -12.94 -6.12 7.26
N LEU A 34 -12.49 -7.35 6.94
CA LEU A 34 -11.83 -8.22 7.92
C LEU A 34 -10.55 -7.59 8.49
N LEU A 35 -9.77 -6.89 7.65
CA LEU A 35 -8.56 -6.20 8.12
C LEU A 35 -8.91 -4.99 8.98
N ALA A 36 -9.91 -4.21 8.58
CA ALA A 36 -10.39 -3.06 9.34
C ALA A 36 -10.93 -3.46 10.72
N MET A 37 -11.78 -4.49 10.77
CA MET A 37 -12.32 -5.04 12.03
C MET A 37 -11.21 -5.59 12.91
N TRP A 38 -10.23 -6.28 12.33
CA TRP A 38 -9.08 -6.78 13.08
C TRP A 38 -8.24 -5.65 13.68
N LEU A 39 -7.97 -4.58 12.93
CA LEU A 39 -7.25 -3.40 13.45
C LEU A 39 -8.04 -2.73 14.57
N ALA A 40 -9.33 -2.52 14.38
CA ALA A 40 -10.20 -1.89 15.38
C ALA A 40 -10.26 -2.71 16.68
N ASP A 41 -10.44 -4.04 16.56
CA ASP A 41 -10.46 -4.97 17.68
C ASP A 41 -9.13 -5.01 18.46
N ARG A 42 -8.00 -5.00 17.74
CA ARG A 42 -6.67 -5.12 18.38
C ARG A 42 -6.14 -3.82 18.97
N LEU A 43 -6.43 -2.70 18.34
CA LEU A 43 -5.91 -1.40 18.75
C LEU A 43 -6.89 -0.62 19.63
N GLY A 44 -8.20 -0.94 19.58
CA GLY A 44 -9.22 -0.22 20.33
C GLY A 44 -9.45 1.21 19.82
N VAL A 45 -9.16 1.47 18.55
CA VAL A 45 -9.22 2.79 17.91
C VAL A 45 -10.29 2.82 16.81
N PRO A 46 -10.80 4.01 16.43
CA PRO A 46 -11.64 4.15 15.25
C PRO A 46 -10.90 3.69 13.99
N VAL A 47 -11.55 2.84 13.20
CA VAL A 47 -11.05 2.40 11.90
C VAL A 47 -12.10 2.64 10.84
N GLU A 48 -11.70 3.34 9.78
CA GLU A 48 -12.52 3.63 8.62
C GLU A 48 -12.18 2.70 7.46
N ARG A 49 -13.20 2.34 6.69
CA ARG A 49 -13.04 1.68 5.40
C ARG A 49 -13.31 2.69 4.29
N THR A 50 -12.40 2.79 3.32
CA THR A 50 -12.59 3.59 2.12
C THR A 50 -12.45 2.74 0.85
N LEU A 51 -13.11 3.19 -0.21
CA LEU A 51 -13.05 2.53 -1.51
C LEU A 51 -11.82 3.01 -2.30
N SER A 52 -11.21 2.08 -3.03
CA SER A 52 -10.16 2.40 -4.00
C SER A 52 -10.41 1.68 -5.32
N GLY A 53 -9.64 2.05 -6.35
CA GLY A 53 -9.70 1.42 -7.67
C GLY A 53 -9.24 -0.04 -7.71
N GLY A 54 -8.73 -0.57 -6.58
CA GLY A 54 -8.27 -1.94 -6.49
C GLY A 54 -6.97 -2.21 -7.27
N PRO A 55 -6.59 -3.49 -7.41
CA PRO A 55 -7.40 -4.65 -7.08
C PRO A 55 -7.28 -5.05 -5.59
N GLY A 56 -8.40 -5.33 -4.92
CA GLY A 56 -8.46 -5.78 -3.52
C GLY A 56 -7.94 -4.75 -2.51
N LEU A 57 -7.18 -5.17 -1.50
CA LEU A 57 -6.51 -4.26 -0.54
C LEU A 57 -5.44 -3.43 -1.25
N THR A 58 -5.55 -2.11 -1.18
CA THR A 58 -4.60 -1.18 -1.81
C THR A 58 -3.80 -0.40 -0.79
N ALA A 59 -4.36 -0.01 0.35
CA ALA A 59 -3.58 0.70 1.36
C ALA A 59 -4.11 0.50 2.78
N VAL A 60 -3.23 0.67 3.75
CA VAL A 60 -3.57 0.88 5.15
C VAL A 60 -2.77 2.07 5.66
N ARG A 61 -3.47 3.02 6.30
CA ARG A 61 -2.89 4.19 6.95
C ARG A 61 -3.22 4.11 8.43
N MET A 62 -2.21 4.13 9.29
CA MET A 62 -2.38 4.19 10.74
C MET A 62 -1.88 5.54 11.22
N GLU A 63 -2.77 6.32 11.81
CA GLU A 63 -2.45 7.59 12.43
C GLU A 63 -1.92 7.32 13.84
N THR A 64 -0.73 7.83 14.14
CA THR A 64 -0.12 7.71 15.47
C THR A 64 0.23 9.09 16.02
N LYS A 65 0.43 9.18 17.34
CA LYS A 65 0.92 10.43 17.96
C LYS A 65 2.27 10.93 17.41
N ASN A 66 3.04 10.05 16.78
CA ASN A 66 4.39 10.33 16.28
C ASN A 66 4.46 10.40 14.75
N GLY A 67 3.31 10.46 14.05
CA GLY A 67 3.22 10.50 12.61
C GLY A 67 2.41 9.34 12.03
N VAL A 68 2.33 9.27 10.71
CA VAL A 68 1.52 8.27 10.00
C VAL A 68 2.40 7.10 9.56
N ILE A 69 1.88 5.88 9.71
CA ILE A 69 2.43 4.67 9.12
C ILE A 69 1.56 4.30 7.93
N VAL A 70 2.15 4.20 6.74
CA VAL A 70 1.43 3.88 5.50
C VAL A 70 2.00 2.61 4.92
N LEU A 71 1.14 1.65 4.60
CA LEU A 71 1.45 0.50 3.77
C LEU A 71 0.60 0.58 2.50
N ASP A 72 1.20 0.99 1.39
CA ASP A 72 0.52 1.24 0.12
C ASP A 72 0.94 0.21 -0.93
N ARG A 73 -0.01 -0.39 -1.64
CA ARG A 73 0.19 -1.37 -2.71
C ARG A 73 -0.79 -1.08 -3.84
N ALA A 74 -0.59 0.03 -4.54
CA ALA A 74 -1.45 0.48 -5.63
C ALA A 74 -1.60 -0.55 -6.78
N ASP A 75 -0.55 -1.28 -7.15
CA ASP A 75 -0.53 -2.14 -8.35
C ASP A 75 -0.75 -3.66 -8.06
N GLY A 76 -0.95 -4.03 -6.79
CA GLY A 76 -1.16 -5.41 -6.38
C GLY A 76 0.11 -6.30 -6.31
N SER A 77 1.31 -5.75 -6.55
CA SER A 77 2.56 -6.51 -6.56
C SER A 77 3.50 -6.13 -5.41
N LEU A 78 3.97 -4.89 -5.40
CA LEU A 78 4.97 -4.36 -4.48
C LEU A 78 4.28 -3.35 -3.57
N ALA A 79 4.42 -3.51 -2.27
CA ALA A 79 3.96 -2.50 -1.33
C ALA A 79 5.11 -1.57 -0.96
N THR A 80 4.79 -0.31 -0.70
CA THR A 80 5.68 0.67 -0.08
C THR A 80 5.24 0.87 1.37
N LEU A 81 6.14 0.60 2.31
CA LEU A 81 5.99 0.99 3.69
C LEU A 81 6.67 2.35 3.90
N SER A 82 5.89 3.35 4.32
CA SER A 82 6.37 4.66 4.71
C SER A 82 6.11 4.89 6.21
N MET A 83 7.11 5.42 6.91
CA MET A 83 7.02 5.75 8.33
C MET A 83 7.75 7.06 8.60
N GLN A 84 7.22 7.86 9.52
CA GLN A 84 7.81 9.14 9.87
C GLN A 84 9.28 9.00 10.30
N ASN A 85 10.15 9.85 9.75
CA ASN A 85 11.59 9.87 10.01
C ASN A 85 12.34 8.60 9.58
N GLN A 86 11.75 7.75 8.74
CA GLN A 86 12.41 6.58 8.16
C GLN A 86 12.30 6.63 6.63
N PRO A 87 13.28 6.10 5.90
CA PRO A 87 13.17 5.97 4.45
C PRO A 87 12.08 4.96 4.09
N ASP A 88 11.41 5.21 2.97
CA ASP A 88 10.43 4.28 2.42
C ASP A 88 11.07 2.94 2.07
N ARG A 89 10.34 1.85 2.31
CA ARG A 89 10.82 0.49 2.05
C ARG A 89 9.86 -0.26 1.16
N ALA A 90 10.40 -0.89 0.12
CA ALA A 90 9.68 -1.86 -0.68
C ALA A 90 9.46 -3.15 0.12
N VAL A 91 8.23 -3.64 0.14
CA VAL A 91 7.79 -4.87 0.80
C VAL A 91 7.13 -5.77 -0.24
N ALA A 92 7.59 -7.00 -0.34
CA ALA A 92 6.95 -8.00 -1.17
C ALA A 92 5.59 -8.37 -0.58
N LEU A 93 4.52 -7.83 -1.15
CA LEU A 93 3.15 -8.03 -0.71
C LEU A 93 2.30 -8.48 -1.89
N LYS A 94 2.83 -9.39 -2.71
CA LYS A 94 2.19 -9.85 -3.94
C LYS A 94 0.82 -10.48 -3.64
N ARG A 95 -0.16 -10.20 -4.50
CA ARG A 95 -1.42 -10.97 -4.51
C ARG A 95 -1.13 -12.42 -4.86
N ARG A 96 -1.56 -13.32 -3.98
CA ARG A 96 -1.51 -14.77 -4.19
C ARG A 96 -2.63 -15.21 -5.12
N ASP A 97 -2.35 -16.21 -5.93
CA ASP A 97 -3.39 -16.85 -6.73
C ASP A 97 -4.29 -17.75 -5.86
N THR A 98 -5.40 -18.22 -6.44
CA THR A 98 -6.36 -19.06 -5.71
C THR A 98 -5.75 -20.37 -5.23
N ALA A 99 -4.83 -20.97 -5.99
CA ALA A 99 -4.21 -22.24 -5.62
C ALA A 99 -3.29 -22.06 -4.39
N GLU A 100 -2.51 -20.98 -4.36
CA GLU A 100 -1.68 -20.59 -3.21
C GLU A 100 -2.52 -20.26 -1.98
N LEU A 101 -3.66 -19.59 -2.16
CA LEU A 101 -4.59 -19.31 -1.06
C LEU A 101 -5.17 -20.62 -0.49
N LEU A 102 -5.69 -21.50 -1.33
CA LEU A 102 -6.21 -22.80 -0.90
C LEU A 102 -5.14 -23.66 -0.22
N ALA A 103 -3.93 -23.69 -0.76
CA ALA A 103 -2.81 -24.39 -0.16
C ALA A 103 -2.45 -23.84 1.23
N GLU A 104 -2.58 -22.53 1.45
CA GLU A 104 -2.40 -21.92 2.77
C GLU A 104 -3.50 -22.34 3.74
N GLU A 105 -4.77 -22.33 3.32
CA GLU A 105 -5.90 -22.75 4.17
C GLU A 105 -5.80 -24.24 4.54
N LEU A 106 -5.37 -25.10 3.61
CA LEU A 106 -5.18 -26.53 3.87
C LEU A 106 -3.97 -26.83 4.78
N ARG A 107 -3.01 -25.91 4.91
CA ARG A 107 -1.85 -26.09 5.79
C ARG A 107 -2.25 -26.06 7.26
N ARG A 108 -3.33 -25.36 7.62
CA ARG A 108 -3.76 -25.21 9.02
C ARG A 108 -5.28 -25.28 9.16
N LEU A 109 -5.75 -26.45 9.57
CA LEU A 109 -7.17 -26.73 9.81
C LEU A 109 -7.63 -26.44 11.26
N ASP A 110 -6.77 -25.84 12.09
CA ASP A 110 -7.16 -25.38 13.42
C ASP A 110 -8.15 -24.21 13.32
N PRO A 111 -8.97 -23.97 14.36
CA PRO A 111 -9.80 -22.77 14.44
C PRO A 111 -8.97 -21.48 14.27
N ASP A 112 -9.34 -20.62 13.33
CA ASP A 112 -8.77 -19.29 13.20
C ASP A 112 -9.43 -18.33 14.22
N ASN A 113 -8.83 -18.24 15.40
CA ASN A 113 -9.26 -17.31 16.45
C ASN A 113 -9.20 -15.85 16.01
N THR A 114 -8.32 -15.48 15.08
CA THR A 114 -8.22 -14.09 14.59
C THR A 114 -9.37 -13.75 13.67
N TYR A 115 -9.71 -14.65 12.74
CA TYR A 115 -10.90 -14.53 11.92
C TYR A 115 -12.16 -14.50 12.78
N ALA A 116 -12.28 -15.42 13.75
CA ALA A 116 -13.41 -15.45 14.68
C ALA A 116 -13.56 -14.14 15.46
N SER A 117 -12.45 -13.55 15.94
CA SER A 117 -12.47 -12.24 16.62
C SER A 117 -12.95 -11.12 15.69
N ALA A 118 -12.38 -11.04 14.48
CA ALA A 118 -12.75 -10.02 13.50
C ALA A 118 -14.24 -10.09 13.12
N VAL A 119 -14.78 -11.30 12.87
CA VAL A 119 -16.20 -11.46 12.55
C VAL A 119 -17.10 -11.15 13.75
N LYS A 120 -16.70 -11.53 14.98
CA LYS A 120 -17.43 -11.17 16.21
C LYS A 120 -17.39 -9.67 16.51
N PHE A 121 -16.35 -8.96 16.07
CA PHE A 121 -16.27 -7.52 16.20
C PHE A 121 -17.44 -6.87 15.46
N GLY A 122 -17.66 -7.25 14.20
CA GLY A 122 -18.82 -6.85 13.40
C GLY A 122 -18.61 -5.54 12.63
N VAL A 123 -19.10 -5.50 11.39
CA VAL A 123 -18.89 -4.39 10.45
C VAL A 123 -19.55 -3.10 10.96
N ASP A 124 -20.66 -3.23 11.70
CA ASP A 124 -21.40 -2.09 12.27
C ASP A 124 -20.59 -1.24 13.26
N LYS A 125 -19.47 -1.76 13.76
CA LYS A 125 -18.55 -1.05 14.67
C LYS A 125 -17.43 -0.31 13.93
N LEU A 126 -17.31 -0.47 12.63
CA LEU A 126 -16.40 0.33 11.82
C LEU A 126 -16.95 1.75 11.69
N HIS A 127 -16.06 2.73 11.63
CA HIS A 127 -16.49 4.10 11.39
C HIS A 127 -16.89 4.23 9.92
N SER A 128 -18.14 4.64 9.69
CA SER A 128 -18.60 5.04 8.36
C SER A 128 -17.92 6.35 8.01
N GLY A 129 -16.85 6.29 7.23
CA GLY A 129 -16.08 7.47 6.83
C GLY A 129 -16.98 8.51 6.18
N GLY A 130 -17.16 9.65 6.85
CA GLY A 130 -17.52 10.88 6.17
C GLY A 130 -16.27 11.44 5.52
N GLU A 131 -16.33 11.66 4.20
CA GLU A 131 -15.34 12.36 3.35
C GLU A 131 -14.12 12.93 4.09
N VAL A 132 -13.13 12.08 4.40
CA VAL A 132 -11.81 12.57 4.77
C VAL A 132 -11.12 12.95 3.46
N THR A 133 -11.17 14.23 3.12
CA THR A 133 -10.33 14.82 2.08
C THR A 133 -8.86 14.66 2.51
N ALA A 134 -8.28 13.51 2.21
CA ALA A 134 -6.84 13.33 2.22
C ALA A 134 -6.28 14.30 1.18
N LYS A 135 -5.72 15.42 1.65
CA LYS A 135 -4.88 16.27 0.79
C LYS A 135 -3.77 15.37 0.23
N PRO A 136 -3.58 15.31 -1.10
CA PRO A 136 -2.50 14.55 -1.68
C PRO A 136 -1.19 15.01 -1.06
N VAL A 137 -0.48 14.10 -0.39
CA VAL A 137 0.94 14.28 -0.16
C VAL A 137 1.58 14.00 -1.50
N GLU A 138 1.92 15.07 -2.23
CA GLU A 138 2.74 14.99 -3.44
C GLU A 138 3.97 14.15 -3.14
N SER A 139 4.00 12.95 -3.71
CA SER A 139 5.19 12.11 -3.77
C SER A 139 6.27 12.89 -4.52
N ALA A 140 7.45 13.00 -3.90
CA ALA A 140 8.61 13.72 -4.42
C ALA A 140 9.25 13.10 -5.70
N ALA A 141 8.50 12.28 -6.44
CA ALA A 141 8.92 11.70 -7.72
C ALA A 141 8.86 12.70 -8.88
N GLU A 142 8.12 13.81 -8.76
CA GLU A 142 7.97 14.80 -9.84
C GLU A 142 8.96 15.98 -9.75
N LYS A 143 10.24 15.71 -9.46
CA LYS A 143 11.33 16.69 -9.69
C LYS A 143 12.58 16.10 -10.36
N ALA A 144 12.58 14.83 -10.75
CA ALA A 144 13.73 14.21 -11.40
C ALA A 144 13.71 14.27 -12.94
N ASP A 145 12.56 14.53 -13.58
CA ASP A 145 12.44 14.41 -15.04
C ASP A 145 12.80 15.68 -15.85
N LYS A 146 13.08 16.82 -15.18
CA LYS A 146 13.39 18.10 -15.86
C LYS A 146 14.87 18.46 -15.99
N ALA A 147 15.79 17.56 -15.63
CA ALA A 147 17.24 17.82 -15.69
C ALA A 147 18.01 16.95 -16.70
N ALA A 148 17.35 16.03 -17.42
CA ALA A 148 18.04 15.14 -18.36
C ALA A 148 18.10 15.66 -19.82
N GLU A 149 17.40 16.75 -20.15
CA GLU A 149 17.34 17.26 -21.52
C GLU A 149 18.25 18.49 -21.73
N ALA A 150 19.57 18.35 -21.45
CA ALA A 150 20.57 19.35 -21.86
C ALA A 150 22.00 18.80 -21.86
N LYS A 151 22.34 17.90 -22.81
CA LYS A 151 23.67 17.87 -23.46
C LYS A 151 23.75 16.78 -24.55
N ALA A 152 23.69 17.19 -25.80
CA ALA A 152 24.27 16.46 -26.92
C ALA A 152 25.28 17.38 -27.63
N PRO A 153 26.55 16.97 -27.86
CA PRO A 153 27.52 17.81 -28.54
C PRO A 153 27.39 17.72 -30.06
N ALA A 154 27.70 18.86 -30.69
CA ALA A 154 27.63 19.13 -32.11
C ALA A 154 28.55 18.26 -32.99
N ALA A 155 28.01 17.77 -34.12
CA ALA A 155 28.78 17.22 -35.23
C ALA A 155 28.71 18.18 -36.45
N LYS A 156 29.88 18.62 -36.91
CA LYS A 156 30.07 19.53 -38.05
C LYS A 156 29.71 18.85 -39.39
N LYS A 157 29.00 19.59 -40.25
CA LYS A 157 28.77 19.29 -41.68
C LYS A 157 29.87 19.95 -42.53
N ALA A 158 30.28 19.29 -43.63
CA ALA A 158 30.29 19.78 -45.02
C ALA A 158 31.19 18.87 -45.94
N PRO A 159 31.12 18.92 -47.29
CA PRO A 159 30.06 18.30 -48.09
C PRO A 159 30.54 17.60 -49.39
N ALA A 160 29.56 17.03 -50.12
CA ALA A 160 29.43 16.92 -51.59
C ALA A 160 30.17 15.82 -52.40
N LYS A 161 29.32 15.02 -53.08
CA LYS A 161 29.63 14.10 -54.20
C LYS A 161 29.78 14.86 -55.53
N LYS A 162 30.72 14.42 -56.37
CA LYS A 162 30.67 14.40 -57.85
C LYS A 162 31.40 13.10 -58.27
N ALA A 163 30.71 12.10 -58.83
CA ALA A 163 30.46 11.89 -60.26
C ALA A 163 31.75 11.68 -61.09
N ALA A 164 32.01 10.44 -61.51
CA ALA A 164 32.33 10.04 -62.90
C ALA A 164 32.86 8.59 -62.97
N SER A 165 32.34 7.84 -63.94
CA SER A 165 32.75 6.53 -64.44
C SER A 165 34.21 6.50 -64.93
N LYS A 166 34.88 5.34 -64.87
CA LYS A 166 35.15 4.44 -66.01
C LYS A 166 35.91 3.20 -65.54
#